data_AF-A0A5M3N3X8-F1
#
_entry.id   AF-A0A5M3N3X8-F1
#
_cell.length_a   1.000
_cell.length_b   1.000
_cell.length_c   1.000
_cell.angle_alpha   90.00
_cell.angle_beta   90.00
_cell.angle_gamma   90.00
#
_symmetry.space_group_name_H-M   'P 1'
#
loop_
_entity.id
_entity.type
_entity.pdbx_description
1 polymer ?
#
loop_
_entity_poly.entity_id
_entity_poly.type
_entity_poly.pdbx_seq_one_letter_code
_entity_poly.pdbx_strand_id
1 'polypeptide(L)'
;MSLILPFQHLHFVTISTQRRVELDDDALMQMAEAWPNLSYLSINYTKGWEGLPKTSLQVVRAVLNKLTQLHTLRIAVNVRSISAEDLVGESGGRSSIDKPFNSSLLDSAIGENIHEIAAFLANEFPRMGYPGSTDYSWVV
;
A
#
# COMPACT_ATOMS: atom_id res chain seq x y z
N MET A 1 0.13 23.73 3.11
CA MET A 1 -0.64 22.49 3.34
C MET A 1 -1.82 22.49 2.41
N SER A 2 -1.82 21.63 1.38
CA SER A 2 -3.02 21.41 0.56
C SER A 2 -3.96 20.52 1.35
N LEU A 3 -5.20 20.97 1.55
CA LEU A 3 -6.23 20.17 2.20
C LEU A 3 -6.80 19.17 1.19
N ILE A 4 -6.67 17.88 1.49
CA ILE A 4 -7.40 16.85 0.75
C ILE A 4 -8.88 16.99 1.08
N LEU A 5 -9.72 17.01 0.04
CA LEU A 5 -11.16 17.16 0.21
C LEU A 5 -11.74 15.93 0.91
N PRO A 6 -12.52 16.11 1.99
CA PRO A 6 -13.10 15.00 2.74
C PRO A 6 -14.28 14.42 1.97
N PHE A 7 -14.09 13.24 1.38
CA PHE A 7 -15.12 12.54 0.62
C PHE A 7 -15.54 11.28 1.36
N GLN A 8 -16.58 11.42 2.20
CA GLN A 8 -17.11 10.33 3.03
C GLN A 8 -17.72 9.18 2.22
N HIS A 9 -18.12 9.41 0.97
CA HIS A 9 -18.72 8.39 0.10
C HIS A 9 -17.77 7.92 -1.01
N LEU A 10 -16.48 8.27 -0.92
CA LEU A 10 -15.51 7.84 -1.92
C LEU A 10 -15.06 6.42 -1.62
N HIS A 11 -15.44 5.49 -2.50
CA HIS A 11 -15.08 4.07 -2.40
C HIS A 11 -13.95 3.68 -3.36
N PHE A 12 -13.86 4.33 -4.52
CA PHE A 12 -12.93 3.96 -5.58
C PHE A 12 -12.13 5.16 -6.03
N VAL A 13 -10.80 5.03 -5.99
CA VAL A 13 -9.86 6.00 -6.55
C VAL A 13 -8.91 5.29 -7.50
N THR A 14 -8.93 5.73 -8.75
CA THR A 14 -7.96 5.31 -9.77
C THR A 14 -7.34 6.54 -10.38
N ILE A 15 -6.02 6.67 -10.23
CA ILE A 15 -5.23 7.75 -10.82
C ILE A 15 -4.25 7.10 -11.78
N SER A 16 -4.24 7.52 -13.05
CA SER A 16 -3.28 7.07 -14.05
C SER A 16 -2.81 8.26 -14.86
N THR A 17 -1.50 8.49 -14.86
CA THR A 17 -0.86 9.67 -15.42
C THR A 17 0.49 9.31 -16.03
N GLN A 18 0.85 10.00 -17.11
CA GLN A 18 2.20 9.92 -17.70
C GLN A 18 3.19 10.84 -17.00
N ARG A 19 2.80 11.44 -15.87
CA ARG A 19 3.66 12.34 -15.10
C ARG A 19 4.20 11.60 -13.90
N ARG A 20 5.39 12.00 -13.46
CA ARG A 20 5.91 11.68 -12.14
C ARG A 20 4.88 11.88 -11.04
N VAL A 21 4.68 10.82 -10.25
CA VAL A 21 3.82 10.82 -9.06
C VAL A 21 4.69 11.13 -7.85
N GLU A 22 4.38 12.22 -7.15
CA GLU A 22 5.04 12.60 -5.90
C GLU A 22 4.13 12.27 -4.71
N LEU A 23 3.94 10.96 -4.46
CA LEU A 23 3.22 10.48 -3.28
C LEU A 23 4.24 10.10 -2.21
N ASP A 24 4.15 10.76 -1.06
CA ASP A 24 4.90 10.46 0.16
C ASP A 24 3.97 9.95 1.27
N ASP A 25 4.55 9.62 2.43
CA ASP A 25 3.84 9.06 3.57
C ASP A 25 2.76 10.02 4.09
N ASP A 26 3.07 11.31 4.22
CA ASP A 26 2.14 12.32 4.72
C ASP A 26 0.92 12.47 3.80
N ALA A 27 1.14 12.52 2.48
CA ALA A 27 0.08 12.63 1.50
C ALA A 27 -0.82 11.38 1.51
N LEU A 28 -0.23 10.18 1.56
CA LEU A 28 -1.01 8.94 1.61
C LEU A 28 -1.83 8.83 2.91
N MET A 29 -1.27 9.25 4.05
CA MET A 29 -2.03 9.32 5.30
C MET A 29 -3.17 10.30 5.22
N GLN A 30 -2.95 11.51 4.70
CA GLN A 30 -4.01 12.50 4.49
C GLN A 30 -5.15 11.94 3.64
N MET A 31 -4.84 11.16 2.59
CA MET A 31 -5.86 10.49 1.77
C MET A 31 -6.67 9.50 2.60
N ALA A 32 -6.00 8.70 3.45
CA ALA A 32 -6.66 7.75 4.32
C ALA A 32 -7.57 8.43 5.37
N GLU A 33 -7.21 9.62 5.86
CA GLU A 33 -8.08 10.39 6.76
C GLU A 33 -9.29 10.99 6.04
N ALA A 34 -9.07 11.52 4.83
CA ALA A 34 -10.08 12.20 4.06
C ALA A 34 -11.13 11.23 3.47
N TRP A 35 -10.75 9.97 3.19
CA TRP A 35 -11.57 8.98 2.49
C TRP A 35 -11.73 7.68 3.31
N PRO A 36 -12.38 7.74 4.48
CA PRO A 36 -12.41 6.61 5.42
C PRO A 36 -13.14 5.37 4.90
N ASN A 37 -13.98 5.51 3.88
CA ASN A 37 -14.75 4.42 3.27
C ASN A 37 -14.13 3.89 1.96
N LEU A 38 -12.87 4.25 1.68
CA LEU A 38 -12.17 3.82 0.48
C LEU A 38 -11.98 2.29 0.49
N SER A 39 -12.48 1.62 -0.54
CA SER A 39 -12.38 0.17 -0.72
C SER A 39 -11.37 -0.22 -1.81
N TYR A 40 -11.07 0.71 -2.73
CA TYR A 40 -10.14 0.51 -3.84
C TYR A 40 -9.26 1.75 -4.06
N LEU A 41 -7.95 1.57 -3.99
CA LEU A 41 -6.95 2.58 -4.33
C LEU A 41 -5.97 2.05 -5.38
N SER A 42 -5.87 2.73 -6.52
CA SER A 42 -4.90 2.42 -7.56
C SER A 42 -4.26 3.69 -8.11
N ILE A 43 -2.94 3.80 -8.00
CA ILE A 43 -2.17 4.95 -8.46
C ILE A 43 -1.07 4.46 -9.39
N ASN A 44 -1.16 4.93 -10.63
CA ASN A 44 -0.26 4.64 -11.75
C ASN A 44 -0.01 3.18 -12.10
N TYR A 45 -0.86 2.26 -11.65
CA TYR A 45 -0.74 0.83 -11.94
C TYR A 45 -0.55 0.49 -13.44
N THR A 46 -1.14 1.26 -14.36
CA THR A 46 -1.06 0.98 -15.81
C THR A 46 0.01 1.78 -16.56
N LYS A 47 0.60 2.79 -15.93
CA LYS A 47 1.59 3.69 -16.56
C LYS A 47 2.97 3.63 -15.91
N GLY A 48 3.06 2.97 -14.76
CA GLY A 48 4.26 2.82 -13.96
C GLY A 48 4.67 4.10 -13.23
N TRP A 49 5.56 4.01 -12.26
CA TRP A 49 6.04 5.15 -11.50
C TRP A 49 7.34 5.70 -12.08
N GLU A 50 7.35 6.99 -12.44
CA GLU A 50 8.58 7.67 -12.86
C GLU A 50 9.40 8.10 -11.64
N GLY A 51 10.55 7.44 -11.42
CA GLY A 51 11.48 7.76 -10.35
C GLY A 51 11.26 6.95 -9.06
N LEU A 52 11.99 7.31 -8.01
CA LEU A 52 11.94 6.59 -6.74
C LEU A 52 10.64 6.94 -5.98
N PRO A 53 9.79 5.96 -5.62
CA PRO A 53 8.66 6.20 -4.75
C PRO A 53 9.11 6.81 -3.41
N LYS A 54 8.25 7.62 -2.78
CA LYS A 54 8.55 8.19 -1.45
C LYS A 54 7.74 7.53 -0.33
N THR A 55 6.77 6.71 -0.69
CA THR A 55 5.90 5.95 0.21
C THR A 55 6.63 4.76 0.85
N SER A 56 6.63 4.65 2.17
CA SER A 56 7.22 3.54 2.93
C SER A 56 6.25 2.36 3.13
N LEU A 57 6.74 1.20 3.60
CA LEU A 57 5.84 0.10 4.00
C LEU A 57 5.12 0.38 5.32
N GLN A 58 5.76 1.16 6.20
CA GLN A 58 5.22 1.55 7.49
C GLN A 58 3.93 2.36 7.30
N VAL A 59 3.95 3.33 6.39
CA VAL A 59 2.73 4.09 6.08
C VAL A 59 1.65 3.22 5.43
N VAL A 60 2.03 2.24 4.61
CA VAL A 60 1.07 1.29 4.02
C VAL A 60 0.36 0.51 5.11
N ARG A 61 1.09 -0.02 6.10
CA ARG A 61 0.47 -0.66 7.28
C ARG A 61 -0.48 0.30 8.01
N ALA A 62 -0.06 1.54 8.28
CA ALA A 62 -0.89 2.53 8.95
C ALA A 62 -2.19 2.84 8.18
N VAL A 63 -2.10 2.97 6.85
CA VAL A 63 -3.23 3.18 5.95
C VAL A 63 -4.18 1.99 5.97
N LEU A 64 -3.65 0.76 5.96
CA LEU A 64 -4.46 -0.46 6.00
C LEU A 64 -5.21 -0.61 7.32
N ASN A 65 -4.57 -0.26 8.44
CA ASN A 65 -5.22 -0.23 9.75
C ASN A 65 -6.35 0.81 9.82
N LYS A 66 -6.19 1.93 9.10
CA LYS A 66 -7.19 3.01 9.08
C LYS A 66 -8.34 2.74 8.12
N LEU A 67 -8.04 2.25 6.92
CA LEU A 67 -9.00 1.98 5.85
C LEU A 67 -9.51 0.54 5.92
N THR A 68 -10.34 0.26 6.93
CA THR A 68 -10.85 -1.08 7.20
C THR A 68 -11.71 -1.67 6.07
N GLN A 69 -12.15 -0.86 5.10
CA GLN A 69 -12.87 -1.31 3.90
C GLN A 69 -11.97 -1.57 2.70
N LEU A 70 -10.71 -1.12 2.72
CA LEU A 70 -9.76 -1.26 1.61
C LEU A 70 -9.48 -2.73 1.32
N HIS A 71 -9.84 -3.21 0.14
CA HIS A 71 -9.56 -4.57 -0.33
C HIS A 71 -8.63 -4.58 -1.54
N THR A 72 -8.32 -3.42 -2.10
CA THR A 72 -7.37 -3.30 -3.20
C THR A 72 -6.48 -2.08 -3.02
N LEU A 73 -5.18 -2.31 -3.04
CA LEU A 73 -4.15 -1.26 -2.97
C LEU A 73 -3.09 -1.51 -4.04
N ARG A 74 -3.00 -0.59 -5.00
CA ARG A 74 -2.02 -0.65 -6.09
C ARG A 74 -1.23 0.65 -6.13
N ILE A 75 -0.11 0.69 -5.42
CA ILE A 75 0.79 1.85 -5.34
C ILE A 75 2.24 1.36 -5.31
N ALA A 76 3.19 2.20 -5.74
CA ALA A 76 4.60 1.90 -5.55
C ALA A 76 5.07 2.32 -4.15
N VAL A 77 5.99 1.54 -3.59
CA VAL A 77 6.61 1.81 -2.29
C VAL A 77 8.12 1.79 -2.41
N ASN A 78 8.80 2.51 -1.54
CA ASN A 78 10.24 2.46 -1.38
C ASN A 78 10.57 1.64 -0.14
N VAL A 79 11.26 0.53 -0.36
CA VAL A 79 11.60 -0.43 0.69
C VAL A 79 13.11 -0.56 0.89
N ARG A 80 13.90 0.31 0.25
CA ARG A 80 15.37 0.29 0.30
C ARG A 80 15.94 0.58 1.69
N SER A 81 15.25 1.40 2.48
CA SER A 81 15.74 1.90 3.78
C SER A 81 15.13 1.20 4.98
N ILE A 82 14.40 0.09 4.77
CA ILE A 82 13.73 -0.61 5.86
C ILE A 82 14.75 -1.46 6.60
N SER A 83 14.95 -1.18 7.88
CA SER A 83 15.74 -2.01 8.76
C SER A 83 14.89 -3.15 9.36
N ALA A 84 15.54 -4.18 9.91
CA ALA A 84 14.82 -5.25 10.58
C ALA A 84 14.04 -4.74 11.80
N GLU A 85 14.58 -3.74 12.50
CA GLU A 85 13.94 -3.11 13.66
C GLU A 85 12.62 -2.42 13.29
N ASP A 86 12.57 -1.75 12.12
CA ASP A 86 11.37 -1.09 11.62
C ASP A 86 10.21 -2.08 11.39
N LEU A 87 10.54 -3.34 11.09
CA LEU A 87 9.55 -4.39 10.83
C LEU A 87 9.06 -5.06 12.10
N VAL A 88 9.92 -5.17 13.11
CA VAL A 88 9.64 -5.86 14.38
C VAL A 88 8.88 -4.96 15.37
N GLY A 89 9.11 -3.64 15.30
CA GLY A 89 8.80 -2.65 16.35
C GLY A 89 7.34 -2.49 16.80
N GLU A 90 6.33 -2.95 16.05
CA GLU A 90 4.91 -2.71 16.39
C GLU A 90 4.03 -3.95 16.36
N SER A 91 4.63 -5.13 16.53
CA SER A 91 3.93 -6.43 16.53
C SER A 91 2.96 -6.63 17.72
N GLY A 92 2.86 -5.68 18.64
CA GLY A 92 2.16 -5.79 19.93
C GLY A 92 0.62 -5.88 19.87
N GLY A 93 0.02 -5.79 18.69
CA GLY A 93 -1.44 -5.86 18.53
C GLY A 93 -1.85 -6.17 17.09
N ARG A 94 -1.52 -7.38 16.62
CA ARG A 94 -1.77 -7.91 15.27
C ARG A 94 -3.13 -7.50 14.68
N SER A 95 -3.12 -6.51 13.78
CA SER A 95 -4.18 -6.26 12.81
C SER A 95 -3.77 -6.88 11.48
N SER A 96 -3.63 -8.21 11.47
CA SER A 96 -3.49 -8.93 10.20
C SER A 96 -4.74 -8.72 9.37
N ILE A 97 -4.59 -8.50 8.06
CA ILE A 97 -5.72 -8.37 7.16
C ILE A 97 -6.29 -9.76 6.89
N ASP A 98 -7.32 -10.14 7.65
CA ASP A 98 -7.95 -11.47 7.55
C ASP A 98 -8.96 -11.60 6.40
N LYS A 99 -9.13 -10.53 5.61
CA LYS A 99 -10.02 -10.49 4.45
C LYS A 99 -9.24 -10.69 3.14
N PRO A 100 -9.89 -11.13 2.05
CA PRO A 100 -9.28 -11.12 0.73
C PRO A 100 -8.76 -9.71 0.40
N PHE A 101 -7.48 -9.63 0.05
CA PHE A 101 -6.80 -8.36 -0.23
C PHE A 101 -5.96 -8.50 -1.49
N ASN A 102 -6.14 -7.56 -2.42
CA ASN A 102 -5.36 -7.49 -3.65
C ASN A 102 -4.37 -6.33 -3.54
N SER A 103 -3.10 -6.65 -3.29
CA SER A 103 -2.01 -5.68 -3.30
C SER A 103 -1.22 -5.79 -4.59
N SER A 104 -0.83 -4.66 -5.17
CA SER A 104 0.19 -4.63 -6.22
C SER A 104 1.18 -3.52 -5.93
N LEU A 105 2.44 -3.91 -5.69
CA LEU A 105 3.54 -3.01 -5.34
C LEU A 105 4.43 -2.76 -6.57
N LEU A 106 3.85 -2.53 -7.75
CA LEU A 106 4.60 -2.30 -8.98
C LEU A 106 5.57 -1.12 -8.84
N ASP A 107 6.69 -1.18 -9.56
CA ASP A 107 7.77 -0.18 -9.57
C ASP A 107 8.32 0.17 -8.18
N SER A 108 8.09 -0.73 -7.20
CA SER A 108 8.62 -0.54 -5.87
C SER A 108 10.13 -0.67 -5.88
N ALA A 109 10.78 0.20 -5.12
CA ALA A 109 12.22 0.21 -5.04
C ALA A 109 12.69 -0.79 -3.98
N ILE A 110 13.11 -1.97 -4.43
CA ILE A 110 13.59 -3.05 -3.57
C ILE A 110 15.09 -2.85 -3.24
N GLY A 111 15.45 -3.01 -1.96
CA GLY A 111 16.83 -3.02 -1.48
C GLY A 111 17.41 -4.43 -1.38
N GLU A 112 18.46 -4.62 -0.59
CA GLU A 112 19.08 -5.93 -0.35
C GLU A 112 18.33 -6.77 0.72
N ASN A 113 17.38 -6.14 1.42
CA ASN A 113 16.58 -6.65 2.53
C ASN A 113 15.33 -7.46 2.09
N ILE A 114 15.51 -8.36 1.11
CA ILE A 114 14.38 -9.09 0.50
C ILE A 114 13.65 -10.00 1.50
N HIS A 115 14.39 -10.63 2.42
CA HIS A 115 13.82 -11.55 3.40
C HIS A 115 12.93 -10.83 4.41
N GLU A 116 13.36 -9.67 4.85
CA GLU A 116 12.66 -8.75 5.74
C GLU A 116 11.35 -8.28 5.09
N ILE A 117 11.41 -7.83 3.84
CA ILE A 117 10.24 -7.41 3.07
C ILE A 117 9.25 -8.56 2.90
N ALA A 118 9.73 -9.76 2.54
CA ALA A 118 8.89 -10.94 2.39
C ALA A 118 8.20 -11.33 3.71
N ALA A 119 8.93 -11.30 4.83
CA ALA A 119 8.39 -11.59 6.15
C ALA A 119 7.31 -10.56 6.57
N PHE A 120 7.55 -9.27 6.30
CA PHE A 120 6.55 -8.22 6.51
C PHE A 120 5.28 -8.50 5.69
N LEU A 121 5.41 -8.71 4.38
CA LEU A 121 4.26 -8.95 3.50
C LEU A 121 3.49 -10.21 3.91
N ALA A 122 4.18 -11.28 4.29
CA ALA A 122 3.55 -12.50 4.78
C ALA A 122 2.78 -12.29 6.10
N ASN A 123 3.27 -11.41 6.98
CA ASN A 123 2.59 -11.08 8.23
C ASN A 123 1.36 -10.19 8.02
N GLU A 124 1.44 -9.20 7.12
CA GLU A 124 0.31 -8.29 6.84
C GLU A 124 -0.79 -8.97 6.02
N PHE A 125 -0.40 -9.86 5.10
CA PHE A 125 -1.28 -10.51 4.14
C PHE A 125 -1.14 -12.04 4.16
N PRO A 126 -1.50 -12.71 5.26
CA PRO A 126 -1.31 -14.17 5.38
C PRO A 126 -2.14 -14.97 4.38
N ARG A 127 -3.19 -14.35 3.81
CA ARG A 127 -4.05 -14.96 2.77
C ARG A 127 -3.66 -14.59 1.34
N MET A 128 -2.50 -13.95 1.15
CA MET A 128 -1.99 -13.62 -0.18
C MET A 128 -1.71 -14.92 -0.95
N GLY A 129 -2.29 -15.07 -2.14
CA GLY A 129 -2.07 -16.26 -3.00
C GLY A 129 -3.03 -17.44 -2.77
N TYR A 130 -4.04 -17.31 -1.91
CA TYR A 130 -5.05 -18.38 -1.78
C TYR A 130 -5.92 -18.51 -3.06
N PRO A 131 -6.11 -19.74 -3.58
CA PRO A 131 -6.97 -19.99 -4.74
C PRO A 131 -8.41 -19.61 -4.39
N GLY A 132 -8.92 -18.56 -5.04
CA GLY A 132 -10.18 -17.88 -4.69
C GLY A 132 -10.09 -16.36 -4.79
N SER A 133 -8.88 -15.79 -4.76
CA SER A 133 -8.63 -14.42 -5.24
C SER A 133 -8.78 -14.43 -6.76
N THR A 134 -9.76 -13.69 -7.30
CA THR A 134 -10.11 -13.67 -8.73
C THR A 134 -9.07 -12.98 -9.63
N ASP A 135 -7.90 -12.63 -9.11
CA ASP A 135 -6.85 -11.91 -9.84
C ASP A 135 -5.54 -12.70 -9.76
N TYR A 136 -5.19 -13.39 -10.85
CA TYR A 136 -4.01 -14.27 -10.96
C TYR A 136 -2.78 -13.57 -11.58
N SER A 137 -2.78 -12.25 -11.73
CA SER A 137 -1.62 -11.54 -12.30
C SER A 137 -0.60 -11.17 -11.21
N TRP A 138 0.29 -12.10 -10.90
CA TRP A 138 1.54 -11.77 -10.21
C TRP A 138 2.56 -11.31 -11.25
N VAL A 139 2.89 -10.01 -11.25
CA VAL A 139 4.09 -9.49 -11.89
C VAL A 139 4.89 -8.86 -10.76
N VAL A 140 5.96 -9.56 -10.34
CA VAL A 140 7.03 -8.98 -9.52
C VAL A 140 8.06 -8.40 -10.47
#